data_AF-A0ABD5MMF9-F1
#
_entry.id   AF-A0ABD5MMF9-F1
#
_cell.length_a   1.000
_cell.length_b   1.000
_cell.length_c   1.000
_cell.angle_alpha   90.00
_cell.angle_beta   90.00
_cell.angle_gamma   90.00
#
_symmetry.space_group_name_H-M   'P 1'
#
loop_
_entity.id
_entity.type
_entity.pdbx_description
1 polymer ?
#
loop_
_entity_poly.entity_id
_entity_poly.type
_entity_poly.pdbx_seq_one_letter_code
_entity_poly.pdbx_strand_id
1 'polypeptide(L)'
;MERRTLVFTAVAGHLLLTALHGFVHVAIPVFPNGRTAVVAVVALYVLPVVGAGLVARSHHRVGAAVLFGAGVVSLAFEGTLHFLVGNPDHVAHVVNHQTPFKVTAVLTTAGDLLLVGAAWLSVQGS
;
A
#
# COMPACT_ATOMS: atom_id res chain seq x y z
N MET A 1 3.88 -21.79 -7.01
CA MET A 1 2.70 -21.09 -6.47
C MET A 1 1.90 -20.54 -7.64
N GLU A 2 0.58 -20.74 -7.66
CA GLU A 2 -0.27 -20.24 -8.75
C GLU A 2 -0.24 -18.70 -8.78
N ARG A 3 -0.18 -18.08 -9.96
CA ARG A 3 -0.08 -16.60 -10.09
C ARG A 3 -1.19 -15.88 -9.34
N ARG A 4 -2.38 -16.47 -9.32
CA ARG A 4 -3.55 -15.98 -8.58
C ARG A 4 -3.30 -15.96 -7.07
N THR A 5 -2.73 -17.03 -6.53
CA THR A 5 -2.33 -17.11 -5.13
C THR A 5 -1.30 -16.04 -4.79
N LEU A 6 -0.29 -15.82 -5.64
CA LEU A 6 0.70 -14.76 -5.43
C LEU A 6 0.04 -13.37 -5.33
N VAL A 7 -0.87 -13.05 -6.25
CA VAL A 7 -1.62 -11.78 -6.23
C VAL A 7 -2.44 -11.65 -4.95
N PHE A 8 -3.21 -12.66 -4.57
CA PHE A 8 -4.05 -12.58 -3.39
C PHE A 8 -3.24 -12.48 -2.10
N THR A 9 -2.13 -13.23 -2.00
CA THR A 9 -1.22 -13.11 -0.86
C THR A 9 -0.59 -11.73 -0.80
N ALA A 10 -0.17 -11.15 -1.93
CA ALA A 10 0.39 -9.80 -1.97
C ALA A 10 -0.64 -8.74 -1.57
N VAL A 11 -1.87 -8.81 -2.10
CA VAL A 11 -2.95 -7.88 -1.73
C VAL A 11 -3.33 -8.02 -0.26
N ALA A 12 -3.45 -9.25 0.25
CA ALA A 12 -3.77 -9.47 1.67
C ALA A 12 -2.66 -8.96 2.59
N GLY A 13 -1.39 -9.22 2.23
CA GLY A 13 -0.23 -8.72 2.96
C GLY A 13 -0.16 -7.20 2.96
N HIS A 14 -0.31 -6.58 1.78
CA HIS A 14 -0.44 -5.13 1.61
C HIS A 14 -1.50 -4.55 2.55
N LEU A 15 -2.76 -5.01 2.44
CA LEU A 15 -3.87 -4.50 3.24
C LEU A 15 -3.66 -4.67 4.75
N LEU A 16 -3.07 -5.80 5.17
CA LEU A 16 -2.75 -6.04 6.57
C LEU A 16 -1.71 -5.05 7.08
N LEU A 17 -0.61 -4.85 6.34
CA LEU A 17 0.46 -3.94 6.74
C LEU A 17 -0.01 -2.49 6.75
N THR A 18 -0.78 -2.07 5.75
CA THR A 18 -1.41 -0.74 5.73
C THR A 18 -2.39 -0.56 6.88
N ALA A 19 -3.21 -1.57 7.21
CA ALA A 19 -4.13 -1.48 8.35
C ALA A 19 -3.39 -1.37 9.70
N LEU A 20 -2.31 -2.14 9.88
CA LEU A 20 -1.45 -2.05 11.07
C LEU A 20 -0.81 -0.67 11.19
N HIS A 21 -0.32 -0.10 10.08
CA HIS A 21 0.23 1.25 10.07
C HIS A 21 -0.84 2.31 10.37
N GLY A 22 -2.01 2.20 9.75
CA GLY A 22 -3.19 3.01 10.04
C GLY A 22 -3.56 3.04 11.52
N PHE A 23 -3.43 1.90 12.21
CA PHE A 23 -3.64 1.83 13.66
C PHE A 23 -2.61 2.65 14.44
N VAL A 24 -1.35 2.70 14.00
CA VAL A 24 -0.33 3.55 14.63
C VAL A 24 -0.65 5.03 14.45
N HIS A 25 -1.17 5.46 13.30
CA HIS A 25 -1.64 6.84 13.10
C HIS A 25 -2.72 7.25 14.11
N VAL A 26 -3.60 6.32 14.50
CA VAL A 26 -4.60 6.55 15.55
C VAL A 26 -3.95 6.82 16.91
N ALA A 27 -2.81 6.20 17.21
CA ALA A 27 -2.09 6.39 18.47
C ALA A 27 -1.28 7.70 18.52
N ILE A 28 -0.78 8.20 17.38
CA ILE A 28 0.04 9.43 17.29
C ILE A 28 -0.71 10.67 16.77
N PRO A 29 -2.04 10.61 16.74
CA PRO A 29 -2.96 11.36 15.85
C PRO A 29 -2.34 12.17 14.69
N VAL A 30 -1.52 11.54 13.85
CA VAL A 30 -1.04 12.16 12.60
C VAL A 30 -1.82 11.55 11.45
N PHE A 31 -2.59 12.36 10.74
CA PHE A 31 -3.40 11.88 9.62
C PHE A 31 -3.22 12.77 8.39
N PRO A 32 -3.20 12.19 7.18
CA PRO A 32 -3.32 12.98 5.96
C PRO A 32 -4.68 13.71 5.94
N ASN A 33 -4.71 14.92 5.38
CA ASN A 33 -5.93 15.73 5.30
C ASN A 33 -6.43 15.89 3.85
N GLY A 34 -7.71 16.23 3.70
CA GLY A 34 -8.32 16.60 2.43
C GLY A 34 -8.00 15.63 1.28
N ARG A 35 -7.31 16.13 0.26
CA ARG A 35 -6.95 15.35 -0.95
C ARG A 35 -5.98 14.22 -0.65
N THR A 36 -5.03 14.42 0.27
CA THR A 36 -4.04 13.43 0.66
C THR A 36 -4.71 12.21 1.30
N ALA A 37 -5.75 12.43 2.12
CA ALA A 37 -6.54 11.36 2.70
C ALA A 37 -7.31 10.56 1.63
N VAL A 38 -7.88 11.25 0.63
CA VAL A 38 -8.57 10.59 -0.48
C VAL A 38 -7.61 9.72 -1.29
N VAL A 39 -6.40 10.22 -1.58
CA VAL A 39 -5.37 9.44 -2.28
C VAL A 39 -5.00 8.20 -1.47
N ALA A 40 -4.74 8.35 -0.17
CA ALA A 40 -4.43 7.23 0.73
C ALA A 40 -5.54 6.17 0.70
N VAL A 41 -6.81 6.57 0.90
CA VAL A 41 -7.94 5.63 0.90
C VAL A 41 -8.07 4.90 -0.44
N VAL A 42 -7.99 5.64 -1.54
CA VAL A 42 -8.19 5.06 -2.87
C VAL A 42 -7.04 4.14 -3.25
N ALA A 43 -5.79 4.58 -3.12
CA ALA A 43 -4.62 3.84 -3.55
C ALA A 43 -4.29 2.66 -2.62
N LEU A 44 -4.41 2.85 -1.30
CA LEU A 44 -4.00 1.83 -0.32
C LEU A 44 -5.08 0.78 -0.06
N TYR A 45 -6.37 1.11 -0.26
CA TYR A 45 -7.47 0.19 0.06
C TYR A 45 -8.38 -0.11 -1.12
N VAL A 46 -8.97 0.91 -1.75
CA VAL A 46 -10.02 0.70 -2.76
C VAL A 46 -9.49 0.00 -4.01
N LEU A 47 -8.42 0.52 -4.62
CA LEU A 47 -7.86 -0.04 -5.84
C LEU A 47 -7.28 -1.45 -5.65
N PRO A 48 -6.56 -1.77 -4.56
CA PRO A 48 -6.13 -3.14 -4.28
C PRO A 48 -7.29 -4.14 -4.20
N VAL A 49 -8.38 -3.78 -3.50
CA VAL A 49 -9.57 -4.63 -3.39
C VAL A 49 -10.26 -4.79 -4.75
N VAL A 50 -10.42 -3.71 -5.52
CA VAL A 50 -11.01 -3.74 -6.87
C VAL A 50 -10.16 -4.61 -7.80
N GLY A 51 -8.84 -4.42 -7.81
CA GLY A 51 -7.90 -5.18 -8.63
C GLY A 51 -7.93 -6.67 -8.30
N ALA A 52 -7.93 -7.03 -7.00
CA ALA A 52 -8.10 -8.41 -6.57
C ALA A 52 -9.46 -8.99 -7.01
N GLY A 53 -10.55 -8.22 -6.89
CA GLY A 53 -11.88 -8.61 -7.35
C GLY A 53 -11.94 -8.88 -8.86
N LEU A 54 -11.23 -8.09 -9.67
CA LEU A 54 -11.10 -8.32 -11.12
C LEU A 54 -10.34 -9.62 -11.40
N VAL A 55 -9.24 -9.87 -10.70
CA VAL A 55 -8.48 -11.13 -10.81
C VAL A 55 -9.35 -12.32 -10.38
N ALA A 56 -10.20 -12.18 -9.36
CA ALA A 56 -11.13 -13.22 -8.92
C ALA A 56 -12.21 -13.53 -9.96
N ARG A 57 -12.64 -12.54 -10.76
CA ARG A 57 -13.59 -12.70 -11.88
C ARG A 57 -12.93 -13.07 -13.22
N SER A 58 -11.68 -13.55 -13.18
CA SER A 58 -10.90 -13.96 -14.36
C SER A 58 -10.53 -12.82 -15.33
N HIS A 59 -10.65 -11.55 -14.90
CA HIS A 59 -10.20 -10.38 -15.65
C HIS A 59 -8.73 -10.10 -15.34
N HIS A 60 -7.86 -11.10 -15.56
CA HIS A 60 -6.50 -11.13 -15.01
C HIS A 60 -5.63 -9.94 -15.42
N ARG A 61 -5.61 -9.59 -16.72
CA ARG A 61 -4.78 -8.48 -17.23
C ARG A 61 -5.22 -7.13 -16.69
N VAL A 62 -6.53 -6.87 -16.71
CA VAL A 62 -7.09 -5.61 -16.19
C VAL A 62 -6.88 -5.52 -14.69
N GLY A 63 -7.16 -6.59 -13.95
CA GLY A 63 -6.92 -6.64 -12.51
C GLY A 63 -5.46 -6.42 -12.16
N ALA A 64 -4.53 -7.07 -12.85
CA ALA A 64 -3.09 -6.89 -12.64
C ALA A 64 -2.63 -5.45 -12.95
N ALA A 65 -3.16 -4.83 -14.02
CA ALA A 65 -2.86 -3.43 -14.33
C ALA A 65 -3.37 -2.47 -13.25
N VAL A 66 -4.59 -2.71 -12.72
CA VAL A 66 -5.14 -1.92 -11.59
C VAL A 66 -4.27 -2.08 -10.35
N LEU A 67 -3.86 -3.31 -10.01
CA LEU A 67 -3.00 -3.57 -8.85
C LEU A 67 -1.61 -2.96 -9.00
N PHE A 68 -1.03 -3.01 -10.19
CA PHE A 68 0.27 -2.40 -10.47
C PHE A 68 0.19 -0.88 -10.30
N GLY A 69 -0.83 -0.23 -10.89
CA GLY A 69 -1.06 1.20 -10.73
C GLY A 69 -1.29 1.59 -9.27
N ALA A 70 -2.09 0.82 -8.54
CA ALA A 70 -2.31 1.01 -7.11
C ALA A 70 -0.99 0.95 -6.32
N GLY A 71 -0.22 -0.13 -6.50
CA GLY A 71 1.04 -0.33 -5.80
C GLY A 71 2.07 0.76 -6.11
N VAL A 72 2.17 1.22 -7.36
CA VAL A 72 3.10 2.31 -7.73
C VAL A 72 2.71 3.63 -7.07
N VAL A 73 1.41 3.96 -7.08
CA VAL A 73 0.90 5.18 -6.44
C VAL A 73 1.10 5.11 -4.93
N SER A 74 0.78 3.98 -4.31
CA SER A 74 0.97 3.77 -2.86
C SER A 74 2.44 3.84 -2.47
N LEU A 75 3.33 3.16 -3.19
CA LEU A 75 4.78 3.18 -2.94
C LEU A 75 5.33 4.59 -3.03
N ALA A 76 4.93 5.35 -4.04
CA ALA A 76 5.32 6.75 -4.19
C ALA A 76 4.75 7.62 -3.06
N PHE A 77 3.49 7.41 -2.69
CA PHE A 77 2.79 8.16 -1.65
C PHE A 77 3.41 7.92 -0.26
N GLU A 78 3.46 6.68 0.20
CA GLU A 78 4.02 6.31 1.51
C GLU A 78 5.52 6.60 1.57
N GLY A 79 6.26 6.24 0.51
CA GLY A 79 7.68 6.53 0.40
C GLY A 79 7.99 8.02 0.54
N THR A 80 7.21 8.86 -0.14
CA THR A 80 7.41 10.31 -0.10
C THR A 80 7.05 10.91 1.25
N LEU A 81 5.88 10.59 1.79
CA LEU A 81 5.39 11.21 3.02
C LEU A 81 6.14 10.72 4.26
N HIS A 82 6.51 9.44 4.33
CA HIS A 82 7.18 8.93 5.53
C HIS A 82 8.69 9.18 5.52
N PHE A 83 9.33 9.28 4.34
CA PHE A 83 10.80 9.23 4.26
C PHE A 83 11.49 10.32 3.44
N LEU A 84 10.78 11.06 2.57
CA LEU A 84 11.44 12.02 1.67
C LEU A 84 11.10 13.49 1.96
N VAL A 85 9.82 13.79 2.19
CA VAL A 85 9.35 15.17 2.38
C VAL A 85 9.18 15.46 3.86
N GLY A 86 9.77 16.55 4.34
CA GLY A 86 9.54 17.03 5.70
C GLY A 86 8.09 17.46 5.89
N ASN A 87 7.31 16.63 6.57
CA ASN A 87 5.90 16.87 6.89
C ASN A 87 5.54 16.19 8.24
N PRO A 88 4.36 16.42 8.83
CA PRO A 88 4.01 15.83 10.12
C PRO A 88 4.07 14.29 10.17
N ASP A 89 3.89 13.64 9.02
CA ASP A 89 3.90 12.18 8.85
C ASP A 89 5.30 11.60 8.63
N HIS A 90 6.32 12.46 8.51
CA HIS A 90 7.68 12.02 8.32
C HIS A 90 8.20 11.32 9.59
N VAL A 91 8.83 10.15 9.45
CA VAL A 91 9.27 9.32 10.59
C VAL A 91 10.23 10.03 11.56
N ALA A 92 10.95 11.05 11.09
CA ALA A 92 11.84 11.85 11.92
C ALA A 92 11.11 12.93 12.75
N HIS A 93 9.87 13.27 12.42
CA HIS A 93 9.07 14.26 13.14
C HIS A 93 8.15 13.64 14.20
N VAL A 94 7.94 12.33 14.14
CA VAL A 94 7.19 11.59 15.17
C VAL A 94 8.07 11.41 16.40
N VAL A 95 7.70 12.09 17.50
CA VAL A 95 8.44 12.05 18.78
C VAL A 95 7.95 10.91 19.68
N ASN A 96 6.63 10.78 19.83
CA ASN A 96 6.00 9.72 20.62
C ASN A 96 5.75 8.51 19.72
N HIS A 97 6.00 7.28 20.20
CA HIS A 97 5.82 6.05 19.42
C HIS A 97 6.62 6.03 18.10
N GLN A 98 7.78 6.69 18.06
CA GLN A 98 8.61 6.78 16.86
C GLN A 98 9.00 5.40 16.30
N THR A 99 9.45 4.48 17.16
CA THR A 99 9.86 3.13 16.73
C THR A 99 8.74 2.36 16.06
N PRO A 100 7.55 2.15 16.67
CA PRO A 100 6.47 1.43 16.00
C PRO A 100 5.97 2.18 14.75
N PHE A 101 5.94 3.52 14.75
CA PHE A 101 5.59 4.28 13.54
C PHE A 101 6.57 4.04 12.40
N LYS A 102 7.88 4.17 12.65
CA LYS A 102 8.93 3.93 11.65
C LYS A 102 8.93 2.50 11.14
N VAL A 103 8.81 1.51 12.04
CA VAL A 103 8.80 0.09 11.66
C VAL A 103 7.58 -0.21 10.79
N THR A 104 6.39 0.24 11.21
CA THR A 104 5.17 -0.01 10.42
C THR A 104 5.19 0.75 9.10
N ALA A 105 5.69 1.99 9.05
CA ALA A 105 5.90 2.74 7.81
C ALA A 105 6.80 1.98 6.83
N VAL A 106 7.93 1.43 7.29
CA VAL A 106 8.81 0.62 6.43
C VAL A 106 8.08 -0.64 5.94
N LEU A 107 7.32 -1.30 6.82
CA LEU A 107 6.60 -2.51 6.45
C LEU A 107 5.48 -2.25 5.45
N THR A 108 4.66 -1.20 5.62
CA THR A 108 3.60 -0.86 4.67
C THR A 108 4.19 -0.48 3.30
N THR A 109 5.27 0.30 3.27
CA THR A 109 5.98 0.65 2.02
C THR A 109 6.62 -0.57 1.35
N ALA A 110 7.11 -1.54 2.13
CA ALA A 110 7.57 -2.82 1.59
C ALA A 110 6.39 -3.66 1.04
N GLY A 111 5.22 -3.60 1.69
CA GLY A 111 3.97 -4.15 1.21
C GLY A 111 3.57 -3.62 -0.16
N ASP A 112 3.68 -2.29 -0.36
CA ASP A 112 3.45 -1.66 -1.66
C ASP A 112 4.39 -2.20 -2.74
N LEU A 113 5.68 -2.33 -2.42
CA LEU A 113 6.68 -2.87 -3.35
C LEU A 113 6.36 -4.33 -3.71
N LEU A 114 5.96 -5.14 -2.74
CA LEU A 114 5.54 -6.53 -2.99
C LEU A 114 4.28 -6.59 -3.87
N LEU A 115 3.34 -5.68 -3.67
CA LEU A 115 2.14 -5.55 -4.50
C LEU A 115 2.52 -5.22 -5.96
N VAL A 116 3.41 -4.25 -6.16
CA VAL A 116 3.95 -3.91 -7.50
C VAL A 116 4.61 -5.12 -8.14
N GLY A 117 5.50 -5.80 -7.43
CA GLY A 117 6.22 -6.97 -7.94
C GLY A 117 5.28 -8.11 -8.34
N ALA A 118 4.30 -8.45 -7.49
CA ALA A 118 3.32 -9.48 -7.76
C ALA A 118 2.41 -9.15 -8.95
N ALA A 119 1.98 -7.90 -9.06
CA ALA A 119 1.19 -7.42 -10.18
C ALA A 119 1.99 -7.45 -11.49
N TRP A 120 3.24 -6.98 -11.47
CA TRP A 120 4.14 -6.98 -12.63
C TRP A 120 4.41 -8.39 -13.18
N LEU A 121 4.76 -9.33 -12.31
CA LEU A 121 4.99 -10.72 -12.69
C LEU A 121 3.73 -11.37 -13.29
N SER A 122 2.55 -10.94 -12.82
CA SER A 122 1.26 -11.41 -13.33
C SER A 122 0.97 -10.90 -14.74
N VAL A 123 1.34 -9.65 -15.07
CA VAL A 123 1.21 -9.08 -16.43
C VAL A 123 2.17 -9.76 -17.42
N GLN A 124 3.43 -9.97 -17.03
CA GLN A 124 4.49 -10.41 -17.96
C GLN A 124 4.35 -11.83 -18.54
N GLY A 125 3.59 -12.72 -17.91
CA GLY A 125 3.42 -14.08 -18.43
C GLY A 125 1.96 -14.44 -18.67
N SER A 126 1.21 -13.47 -19.18
CA SER A 126 -0.17 -13.61 -19.64
C SER A 126 -0.30 -13.34 -21.13
#